data_AF-X1HWM9-F1
#
_entry.id   AF-X1HWM9-F1
#
_cell.length_a   1.000
_cell.length_b   1.000
_cell.length_c   1.000
_cell.angle_alpha   90.00
_cell.angle_beta   90.00
_cell.angle_gamma   90.00
#
_symmetry.space_group_name_H-M   'P 1'
#
loop_
_entity.id
_entity.type
_entity.pdbx_description
1 polymer ?
#
loop_
_entity_poly.entity_id
_entity_poly.type
_entity_poly.pdbx_seq_one_letter_code
_entity_poly.pdbx_strand_id
1 'polypeptide(L)' 'MTESKIKIIGVTGMPGSGKSVFAEHANNKGYQTVVMGDVVRAKVLEYGYEPSPESGRKMMMELRENMGKKPLL' A
#
# COMPACT_ATOMS: atom_id res chain seq x y z
N MET A 1 25.47 6.89 -19.72
CA MET A 1 24.64 5.88 -19.01
C MET A 1 23.23 6.42 -18.95
N THR A 2 22.26 5.77 -19.57
CA THR A 2 20.85 6.15 -19.48
C THR A 2 20.31 5.73 -18.12
N GLU A 3 19.87 6.70 -17.33
CA GLU A 3 19.23 6.48 -16.04
C GLU A 3 17.95 5.66 -16.26
N SER A 4 17.89 4.45 -15.69
CA SER A 4 16.70 3.61 -15.81
C SER A 4 15.63 4.16 -14.88
N LYS A 5 14.61 4.80 -15.46
CA LYS A 5 13.54 5.47 -14.71
C LYS A 5 12.49 4.45 -14.28
N ILE A 6 12.39 4.19 -12.98
CA ILE A 6 11.35 3.33 -12.41
C ILE A 6 10.01 4.09 -12.45
N LYS A 7 8.97 3.46 -13.01
CA LYS A 7 7.62 4.02 -13.03
C LYS A 7 6.79 3.37 -11.92
N ILE A 8 6.31 4.20 -10.99
CA ILE A 8 5.41 3.78 -9.91
C ILE A 8 4.01 4.28 -10.24
N ILE A 9 3.01 3.39 -10.16
CA ILE A 9 1.61 3.71 -10.44
C ILE A 9 0.83 3.52 -9.14
N GLY A 10 0.29 4.61 -8.60
CA GLY A 10 -0.61 4.58 -7.45
C GLY A 10 -2.05 4.38 -7.91
N VAL A 11 -2.73 3.35 -7.37
CA VAL A 11 -4.12 3.03 -7.71
C VAL A 11 -4.99 3.22 -6.48
N THR A 12 -5.99 4.12 -6.56
CA THR A 12 -6.86 4.48 -5.43
C THR A 12 -8.34 4.42 -5.80
N GLY A 13 -9.23 4.40 -4.80
CA GLY A 13 -10.67 4.29 -5.00
C GLY A 13 -11.38 3.57 -3.85
N MET A 14 -12.70 3.69 -3.78
CA MET A 14 -13.57 3.08 -2.77
C MET A 14 -13.58 1.54 -2.83
N PRO A 15 -13.89 0.81 -1.75
CA PRO A 15 -14.15 -0.63 -1.83
C PRO A 15 -15.14 -0.96 -2.97
N GLY A 16 -14.90 -2.03 -3.73
CA GLY A 16 -15.72 -2.39 -4.89
C GLY A 16 -15.46 -1.61 -6.18
N SER A 17 -14.63 -0.56 -6.18
CA SER A 17 -14.37 0.28 -7.37
C SER A 17 -13.52 -0.37 -8.49
N GLY A 18 -13.29 -1.68 -8.46
CA GLY A 18 -12.53 -2.40 -9.49
C GLY A 18 -11.00 -2.29 -9.43
N LYS A 19 -10.41 -1.73 -8.37
CA LYS A 19 -8.94 -1.59 -8.25
C LYS A 19 -8.18 -2.91 -8.38
N SER A 20 -8.72 -3.99 -7.82
CA SER A 20 -8.09 -5.32 -7.90
C SER A 20 -8.04 -5.85 -9.33
N VAL A 21 -9.08 -5.59 -10.13
CA VAL A 21 -9.12 -5.94 -11.56
C VAL A 21 -8.04 -5.19 -12.34
N PHE A 22 -7.84 -3.89 -12.04
CA PHE A 22 -6.74 -3.13 -12.64
C PHE A 22 -5.37 -3.72 -12.26
N ALA A 23 -5.17 -4.06 -10.99
CA ALA A 23 -3.91 -4.62 -10.49
C ALA A 23 -3.59 -5.99 -11.11
N GLU A 24 -4.59 -6.85 -11.26
CA GLU A 24 -4.47 -8.14 -11.96
C GLU A 24 -4.06 -7.96 -13.43
N HIS A 25 -4.71 -7.03 -14.14
CA HIS A 25 -4.34 -6.69 -15.52
C HIS A 25 -2.91 -6.15 -15.62
N ALA A 26 -2.48 -5.32 -14.66
CA ALA A 26 -1.12 -4.81 -14.61
C ALA A 26 -0.10 -5.93 -14.38
N ASN A 27 -0.38 -6.88 -13.48
CA ASN A 27 0.45 -8.07 -13.26
C ASN A 27 0.61 -8.89 -14.54
N ASN A 28 -0.49 -9.12 -15.27
CA ASN A 28 -0.46 -9.86 -16.54
C ASN A 28 0.38 -9.16 -17.63
N LYS A 29 0.63 -7.85 -17.49
CA LYS A 29 1.53 -7.07 -18.35
C LYS A 29 2.98 -6.98 -17.85
N GLY A 30 3.32 -7.73 -16.80
CA GLY A 30 4.67 -7.78 -16.23
C GLY A 30 4.97 -6.69 -15.20
N TYR A 31 3.97 -5.95 -14.72
CA TYR A 31 4.16 -5.05 -13.57
C TYR A 31 4.19 -5.85 -12.27
N GLN A 32 4.99 -5.40 -11.32
CA GLN A 32 4.90 -5.89 -9.94
C GLN A 32 3.84 -5.09 -9.20
N THR A 33 2.85 -5.78 -8.64
CA THR A 33 1.82 -5.15 -7.79
C THR A 33 2.22 -5.23 -6.33
N VAL A 34 2.06 -4.11 -5.61
CA VAL A 34 2.15 -4.06 -4.15
C VAL A 34 0.81 -3.59 -3.60
N VAL A 35 0.20 -4.37 -2.71
CA VAL A 35 -1.07 -4.05 -2.06
C VAL A 35 -0.78 -3.44 -0.68
N MET A 36 -1.06 -2.14 -0.51
CA MET A 36 -0.77 -1.44 0.76
C MET A 36 -1.49 -2.03 1.97
N GLY A 37 -2.69 -2.60 1.78
CA GLY A 37 -3.39 -3.28 2.87
C GLY A 37 -2.60 -4.44 3.47
N ASP A 38 -1.90 -5.22 2.63
CA ASP A 38 -1.08 -6.35 3.07
C ASP A 38 0.16 -5.89 3.81
N VAL A 39 0.79 -4.80 3.34
CA VAL A 39 1.94 -4.18 4.02
C VAL A 39 1.56 -3.74 5.44
N VAL A 40 0.40 -3.09 5.60
CA VAL A 40 -0.10 -2.69 6.93
C VAL A 40 -0.38 -3.91 7.82
N ARG A 41 -1.05 -4.95 7.29
CA ARG A 41 -1.31 -6.19 8.04
C ARG A 41 -0.04 -6.90 8.48
N ALA A 42 0.97 -6.96 7.62
CA ALA A 42 2.27 -7.52 7.96
C ALA A 42 2.95 -6.73 9.10
N LYS A 43 2.87 -5.39 9.06
CA LYS A 43 3.41 -4.54 10.14
C LYS A 43 2.67 -4.71 11.47
N VAL A 44 1.35 -4.86 11.45
CA VAL A 44 0.56 -5.17 12.66
C VAL A 44 1.11 -6.43 13.35
N LEU A 45 1.35 -7.49 12.59
CA LEU A 45 1.93 -8.74 13.09
C LEU A 45 3.37 -8.57 13.58
N GLU A 46 4.20 -7.83 12.84
CA GLU A 46 5.59 -7.55 13.20
C GLU A 46 5.71 -6.80 14.54
N TYR A 47 4.74 -5.95 14.86
CA TYR A 47 4.68 -5.21 16.13
C TYR A 47 4.01 -6.01 17.26
N GLY A 48 3.59 -7.26 17.01
CA GLY A 48 2.97 -8.13 17.99
C GLY A 48 1.52 -7.77 18.32
N TYR A 49 0.85 -6.99 17.47
CA TYR A 49 -0.56 -6.66 17.64
C TYR A 49 -1.46 -7.77 17.09
N GLU A 50 -2.61 -7.98 17.74
CA GLU A 50 -3.66 -8.86 17.20
C GLU A 50 -4.28 -8.24 15.94
N PRO A 51 -4.43 -9.00 14.83
CA PRO A 51 -5.05 -8.49 13.61
C PRO A 51 -6.52 -8.11 13.80
N SER A 52 -6.82 -6.82 13.73
CA SER A 52 -8.19 -6.29 13.77
C SER A 52 -8.31 -5.03 12.90
N PRO A 53 -9.54 -4.58 12.57
CA PRO A 53 -9.75 -3.29 11.91
C PRO A 53 -9.12 -2.11 12.66
N GLU A 54 -9.20 -2.11 14.00
CA GLU A 54 -8.67 -1.07 14.88
C GLU A 54 -7.14 -1.07 14.87
N SER A 55 -6.50 -2.24 15.04
CA SER A 55 -5.05 -2.35 15.04
C SER A 55 -4.47 -2.03 13.65
N GLY A 56 -5.15 -2.44 12.58
CA GLY A 56 -4.80 -2.07 11.21
C GLY A 56 -4.91 -0.56 10.96
N ARG A 57 -5.98 0.09 11.43
CA ARG A 57 -6.13 1.55 11.34
C ARG A 57 -5.03 2.27 12.13
N LYS A 58 -4.77 1.84 13.37
CA LYS A 58 -3.71 2.40 14.21
C LYS A 58 -2.35 2.32 13.52
N MET A 59 -1.97 1.13 13.05
CA MET A 59 -0.71 0.91 12.33
C MET A 59 -0.62 1.76 11.06
N MET A 60 -1.71 1.89 10.30
CA MET A 60 -1.72 2.75 9.11
C MET A 60 -1.44 4.22 9.45
N MET A 61 -2.01 4.75 10.54
CA MET A 61 -1.78 6.11 10.98
C MET A 61 -0.34 6.31 11.46
N GLU A 62 0.18 5.39 12.28
CA GLU A 62 1.57 5.43 12.77
C GLU A 62 2.59 5.39 11.63
N LEU A 63 2.37 4.55 10.62
CA LEU A 63 3.24 4.50 9.44
C LEU A 63 3.19 5.81 8.65
N ARG A 64 2.02 6.44 8.52
CA ARG A 64 1.88 7.75 7.86
C ARG A 64 2.60 8.85 8.63
N GLU A 65 2.50 8.86 9.95
CA GLU A 65 3.12 9.89 10.80
C GLU A 65 4.65 9.76 10.86
N ASN A 66 5.15 8.52 11.01
CA ASN A 66 6.58 8.27 11.26
C ASN A 66 7.39 8.05 9.98
N MET A 67 6.79 7.52 8.92
CA MET A 67 7.48 7.18 7.66
C MET A 67 6.94 7.93 6.44
N GLY A 68 5.73 8.48 6.54
CA GLY A 68 5.21 9.37 5.51
C GLY A 68 6.01 10.66 5.48
N LYS A 69 6.23 11.23 4.29
CA LYS A 69 6.56 12.66 4.23
C LYS A 69 5.37 13.39 4.85
N LYS A 70 5.64 14.19 5.88
CA LYS A 70 4.66 15.07 6.51
C LYS A 70 3.84 15.74 5.40
N PRO A 71 2.52 15.57 5.35
CA PRO A 71 1.73 16.19 4.29
C PRO A 71 1.98 17.70 4.36
N LEU A 72 2.38 18.27 3.22
CA LEU A 72 2.39 19.72 3.03
C LEU A 72 0.93 20.16 2.88
N LEU A 73 0.19 20.16 3.98
CA LEU A 73 -1.11 20.82 4.13
C LEU A 73 -1.12 21.53 5.47
#